data_AF-A0A8S0XLT8-F1
#
_entry.id   AF-A0A8S0XLT8-F1
#
_cell.length_a   1.000
_cell.length_b   1.000
_cell.length_c   1.000
_cell.angle_alpha   90.00
_cell.angle_beta   90.00
_cell.angle_gamma   90.00
#
_symmetry.space_group_name_H-M   'P 1'
#
loop_
_entity.id
_entity.type
_entity.pdbx_description
1 polymer ?
#
loop_
_entity_poly.entity_id
_entity_poly.type
_entity_poly.pdbx_seq_one_letter_code
_entity_poly.pdbx_strand_id
1 'polypeptide(L)'
;MDGTENSIDIGALPVEILILIFDIYIDRDIPLEDEFHGYYMGSLVTHSSPLVLMQVCNHWRSITLGTPSLWTFICPSYNPIVYIRRWLAICPKYPLDLQLSRRPIDLVPRNYVQSVFKLFAKEAYRWRSLSIELDPEVTSELINVFRSDSRTTPAQLEDLKVEPSLQDHFKVPGSTLEALVALLPGLKSLRRLIWVDPWGEISLHDVPWMQLKTAIIKLPSSIQQIFSYLSQCTSATEIEFHSSTTADPTKTRLPSYHFPAFTLPNLTSLKLSRGCDPMWILQYFTMPSLQHLEVGILRRDQRVLEDFLKRSPCVHTLVIDERHGGDYSYMDEILISDHEILAYLTSPCLRAMPRVGIDLLCTKERTLALIQQRLDAHRPLPPLLCWRPSLYQRLVGWWDKLDPMFDALLFSYKEGSVEFSPYYEFDDSDCPP
;
A
#
# COMPACT_ATOMS: atom_id res chain seq x y z
N MET A 1 -51.43 9.69 21.95
CA MET A 1 -50.17 10.33 21.51
C MET A 1 -49.82 9.65 20.20
N ASP A 2 -50.33 10.19 19.10
CA ASP A 2 -50.02 9.70 17.76
C ASP A 2 -48.69 10.28 17.33
N GLY A 3 -47.62 9.52 17.60
CA GLY A 3 -46.29 9.80 17.06
C GLY A 3 -46.20 9.29 15.64
N THR A 4 -46.67 10.07 14.66
CA THR A 4 -46.30 9.85 13.27
C THR A 4 -44.82 10.21 13.13
N GLU A 5 -43.95 9.22 13.33
CA GLU A 5 -42.57 9.33 12.89
C GLU A 5 -42.60 9.65 11.39
N ASN A 6 -42.07 10.83 11.04
CA ASN A 6 -41.85 11.23 9.65
C ASN A 6 -40.82 10.26 9.05
N SER A 7 -41.30 9.12 8.54
CA SER A 7 -40.48 8.18 7.80
C SER A 7 -39.97 8.91 6.55
N ILE A 8 -38.66 9.11 6.49
CA ILE A 8 -38.00 9.72 5.35
C ILE A 8 -38.07 8.71 4.20
N ASP A 9 -38.80 9.05 3.14
CA ASP A 9 -38.84 8.25 1.92
C ASP A 9 -37.50 8.38 1.18
N ILE A 10 -36.69 7.32 1.21
CA ILE A 10 -35.42 7.23 0.50
C ILE A 10 -35.63 7.40 -1.01
N GLY A 11 -36.80 7.03 -1.54
CA GLY A 11 -37.16 7.22 -2.95
C GLY A 11 -37.32 8.68 -3.36
N ALA A 12 -37.46 9.59 -2.40
CA ALA A 12 -37.56 11.04 -2.65
C ALA A 12 -36.20 11.75 -2.64
N LEU A 13 -35.10 11.03 -2.37
CA LEU A 13 -33.76 11.61 -2.44
C LEU A 13 -33.40 12.01 -3.88
N PRO A 14 -32.65 13.10 -4.09
CA PRO A 14 -32.10 13.44 -5.40
C PRO A 14 -31.25 12.30 -5.97
N VAL A 15 -31.27 12.13 -7.29
CA VAL A 15 -30.53 11.07 -7.98
C VAL A 15 -29.03 11.13 -7.70
N GLU A 16 -28.48 12.33 -7.53
CA GLU A 16 -27.07 12.55 -7.21
C GLU A 16 -26.70 11.97 -5.84
N ILE A 17 -27.59 12.09 -4.85
CA ILE A 17 -27.40 11.53 -3.51
C ILE A 17 -27.50 10.01 -3.56
N LEU A 18 -28.45 9.47 -4.32
CA LEU A 18 -28.56 8.02 -4.52
C LEU A 18 -27.32 7.45 -5.22
N ILE A 19 -26.76 8.15 -6.20
CA ILE A 19 -25.50 7.75 -6.86
C ILE A 19 -24.34 7.71 -5.85
N LEU A 20 -24.20 8.73 -5.00
CA LEU A 20 -23.17 8.73 -3.95
C LEU A 20 -23.35 7.57 -2.97
N ILE A 21 -24.58 7.28 -2.54
CA ILE A 21 -24.88 6.12 -1.69
C ILE A 21 -24.51 4.82 -2.42
N PHE A 22 -24.83 4.70 -3.71
CA PHE A 22 -24.51 3.51 -4.50
C PHE A 22 -23.00 3.33 -4.72
N ASP A 23 -22.26 4.42 -4.95
CA ASP A 23 -20.80 4.38 -5.07
C ASP A 23 -20.16 3.96 -3.74
N ILE A 24 -20.63 4.48 -2.60
CA ILE A 24 -20.18 4.06 -1.27
C ILE A 24 -20.52 2.59 -1.02
N TYR A 25 -21.72 2.14 -1.41
CA TYR A 25 -22.16 0.76 -1.23
C TYR A 25 -21.32 -0.26 -2.01
N ILE A 26 -20.92 0.08 -3.24
CA ILE A 26 -20.07 -0.80 -4.05
C ILE A 26 -18.65 -0.88 -3.50
N ASP A 27 -18.25 0.11 -2.69
CA ASP A 27 -17.01 0.22 -1.95
C ASP A 27 -15.77 -0.18 -2.78
N ARG A 28 -15.27 0.80 -3.55
CA ARG A 28 -14.09 0.62 -4.40
C ARG A 28 -12.77 0.67 -3.63
N ASP A 29 -12.82 1.17 -2.40
CA ASP A 29 -11.63 1.66 -1.70
C ASP A 29 -11.24 0.79 -0.50
N ILE A 30 -11.95 -0.32 -0.20
CA ILE A 30 -11.50 -1.26 0.84
C ILE A 30 -10.11 -1.80 0.45
N PRO A 31 -9.05 -1.41 1.16
CA PRO A 31 -7.73 -1.95 0.89
C PRO A 31 -7.77 -3.42 1.27
N LEU A 32 -7.65 -4.32 0.28
CA LEU A 32 -7.56 -5.76 0.53
C LEU A 32 -6.30 -6.16 1.31
N GLU A 33 -5.39 -5.22 1.59
CA GLU A 33 -4.18 -5.48 2.38
C GLU A 33 -4.47 -5.79 3.86
N ASP A 34 -5.72 -5.62 4.31
CA ASP A 34 -6.15 -6.03 5.64
C ASP A 34 -6.49 -7.54 5.64
N GLU A 35 -5.45 -8.38 5.54
CA GLU A 35 -5.53 -9.85 5.52
C GLU A 35 -6.35 -10.43 6.69
N PHE A 36 -6.49 -9.69 7.80
CA PHE A 36 -7.25 -10.10 8.97
C PHE A 36 -8.78 -9.96 8.82
N HIS A 37 -9.27 -9.05 7.98
CA HIS A 37 -10.70 -8.90 7.73
C HIS A 37 -11.28 -10.07 6.92
N GLY A 38 -10.43 -10.85 6.24
CA GLY A 38 -10.82 -12.06 5.52
C GLY A 38 -11.35 -13.19 6.41
N TYR A 39 -10.93 -13.24 7.68
CA TYR A 39 -11.32 -14.31 8.60
C TYR A 39 -12.67 -14.05 9.30
N TYR A 40 -13.05 -12.79 9.51
CA TYR A 40 -14.30 -12.44 10.21
C TYR A 40 -15.49 -12.18 9.26
N MET A 41 -15.27 -12.01 7.95
CA MET A 41 -16.33 -11.87 6.95
C MET A 41 -16.65 -13.18 6.20
N GLY A 42 -16.70 -14.30 6.93
CA GLY A 42 -17.26 -15.59 6.45
C GLY A 42 -18.76 -15.54 6.08
N SER A 43 -19.39 -14.37 6.10
CA SER A 43 -20.79 -14.16 5.70
C SER A 43 -20.87 -13.60 4.26
N LEU A 44 -20.72 -14.47 3.25
CA LEU A 44 -21.42 -14.42 1.95
C LEU A 44 -21.71 -13.01 1.36
N VAL A 45 -20.71 -12.11 1.35
CA VAL A 45 -20.89 -10.73 0.89
C VAL A 45 -21.08 -10.70 -0.63
N THR A 46 -22.33 -10.87 -1.05
CA THR A 46 -22.85 -10.46 -2.37
C THR A 46 -23.07 -8.93 -2.42
N HIS A 47 -22.69 -8.21 -1.36
CA HIS A 47 -23.06 -6.82 -1.09
C HIS A 47 -22.29 -5.74 -1.85
N SER A 48 -21.50 -6.09 -2.87
CA SER A 48 -20.78 -5.09 -3.69
C SER A 48 -21.11 -5.21 -5.18
N SER A 49 -22.19 -5.93 -5.54
CA SER A 49 -22.64 -6.00 -6.93
C SER A 49 -23.70 -4.95 -7.23
N PRO A 50 -23.56 -4.15 -8.31
CA PRO A 50 -24.63 -3.26 -8.78
C PRO A 50 -25.94 -4.00 -9.08
N LEU A 51 -25.88 -5.30 -9.33
CA LEU A 51 -27.05 -6.12 -9.62
C LEU A 51 -28.03 -6.17 -8.45
N VAL A 52 -27.56 -6.02 -7.20
CA VAL A 52 -28.42 -5.97 -6.01
C VAL A 52 -29.24 -4.68 -5.99
N LEU A 53 -28.61 -3.54 -6.32
CA LEU A 53 -29.28 -2.24 -6.40
C LEU A 53 -30.41 -2.25 -7.44
N MET A 54 -30.23 -2.98 -8.54
CA MET A 54 -31.27 -3.16 -9.56
C MET A 54 -32.49 -3.95 -9.08
N GLN A 55 -32.43 -4.64 -7.94
CA GLN A 55 -33.53 -5.46 -7.42
C GLN A 55 -34.45 -4.71 -6.45
N VAL A 56 -34.05 -3.52 -5.97
CA VAL A 56 -34.80 -2.77 -4.95
C VAL A 56 -36.10 -2.20 -5.52
N CYS A 57 -36.02 -1.33 -6.52
CA CYS A 57 -37.19 -0.76 -7.20
C CYS A 57 -36.85 -0.33 -8.64
N ASN A 58 -37.86 0.05 -9.42
CA ASN A 58 -37.66 0.50 -10.80
C ASN A 58 -36.81 1.78 -10.89
N HIS A 59 -36.97 2.69 -9.93
CA HIS A 59 -36.19 3.93 -9.89
C HIS A 59 -34.70 3.63 -9.68
N TRP A 60 -34.36 2.82 -8.67
CA TRP A 60 -32.98 2.40 -8.41
C TRP A 60 -32.39 1.65 -9.60
N ARG A 61 -33.13 0.72 -10.20
CA ARG A 61 -32.70 0.03 -11.43
C ARG A 61 -32.34 1.00 -12.56
N SER A 62 -33.17 2.02 -12.79
CA SER A 62 -32.92 3.02 -13.83
C SER A 62 -31.66 3.82 -13.52
N ILE A 63 -31.47 4.23 -12.26
CA ILE A 63 -30.26 4.95 -11.82
C ILE A 63 -29.04 4.05 -12.00
N THR A 64 -29.07 2.83 -11.45
CA THR A 64 -27.93 1.91 -11.54
C THR A 64 -27.51 1.66 -12.99
N LEU A 65 -28.45 1.37 -13.90
CA LEU A 65 -28.16 1.20 -15.32
C LEU A 65 -27.65 2.48 -16.01
N GLY A 66 -28.13 3.64 -15.56
CA GLY A 66 -27.76 4.95 -16.08
C GLY A 66 -26.45 5.51 -15.53
N THR A 67 -25.82 4.85 -14.54
CA THR A 67 -24.62 5.32 -13.85
C THR A 67 -23.42 4.41 -14.19
N PRO A 68 -22.58 4.78 -15.18
CA PRO A 68 -21.49 3.94 -15.66
C PRO A 68 -20.45 3.57 -14.61
N SER A 69 -20.15 4.48 -13.67
CA SER A 69 -19.13 4.28 -12.64
C SER A 69 -19.40 3.01 -11.83
N LEU A 70 -20.66 2.69 -11.55
CA LEU A 70 -21.05 1.47 -10.82
C LEU A 70 -20.63 0.18 -11.55
N TRP A 71 -20.38 0.24 -12.86
CA TRP A 71 -20.09 -0.94 -13.69
C TRP A 71 -18.63 -1.05 -14.12
N THR A 72 -17.75 -0.08 -13.79
CA THR A 72 -16.35 -0.11 -14.21
C THR A 72 -15.50 -1.03 -13.35
N PHE A 73 -15.81 -1.15 -12.06
CA PHE A 73 -15.04 -1.96 -11.11
C PHE A 73 -15.63 -3.34 -10.91
N ILE A 74 -14.84 -4.39 -11.11
CA ILE A 74 -15.29 -5.78 -11.03
C ILE A 74 -14.36 -6.60 -10.13
N CYS A 75 -14.93 -7.16 -9.07
CA CYS A 75 -14.30 -8.16 -8.20
C CYS A 75 -15.07 -9.48 -8.30
N PRO A 76 -14.64 -10.42 -9.16
CA PRO A 76 -15.38 -11.64 -9.45
C PRO A 76 -15.47 -12.65 -8.34
N SER A 77 -14.62 -12.60 -7.30
CA SER A 77 -14.31 -13.74 -6.41
C SER A 77 -15.49 -14.44 -5.72
N TYR A 78 -16.71 -13.92 -5.85
CA TYR A 78 -17.96 -14.45 -5.28
C TYR A 78 -19.11 -14.64 -6.28
N ASN A 79 -18.94 -14.25 -7.55
CA ASN A 79 -20.04 -14.17 -8.50
C ASN A 79 -20.03 -15.34 -9.50
N PRO A 80 -21.09 -16.14 -9.60
CA PRO A 80 -21.22 -17.10 -10.70
C PRO A 80 -20.89 -16.48 -12.08
N ILE A 81 -20.16 -17.23 -12.93
CA ILE A 81 -19.69 -16.75 -14.25
C ILE A 81 -20.84 -16.16 -15.10
N VAL A 82 -22.06 -16.69 -14.95
CA VAL A 82 -23.25 -16.18 -15.64
C VAL A 82 -23.54 -14.71 -15.31
N TYR A 83 -23.33 -14.27 -14.06
CA TYR A 83 -23.53 -12.87 -13.67
C TYR A 83 -22.43 -11.98 -14.22
N ILE A 84 -21.19 -12.46 -14.27
CA ILE A 84 -20.06 -11.72 -14.85
C ILE A 84 -20.29 -11.50 -16.36
N ARG A 85 -20.76 -12.52 -17.09
CA ARG A 85 -21.13 -12.37 -18.51
C ARG A 85 -22.22 -11.32 -18.69
N ARG A 86 -23.25 -11.36 -17.84
CA ARG A 86 -24.34 -10.39 -17.88
C ARG A 86 -23.85 -8.98 -17.58
N TRP A 87 -22.95 -8.82 -16.61
CA TRP A 87 -22.31 -7.55 -16.29
C TRP A 87 -21.56 -7.00 -17.49
N LEU A 88 -20.66 -7.78 -18.08
CA LEU A 88 -19.90 -7.37 -19.27
C LEU A 88 -20.81 -6.98 -20.45
N ALA A 89 -21.93 -7.68 -20.63
CA ALA A 89 -22.92 -7.34 -21.66
C ALA A 89 -23.61 -5.99 -21.41
N ILE A 90 -23.80 -5.59 -20.14
CA ILE A 90 -24.37 -4.30 -19.75
C ILE A 90 -23.34 -3.17 -19.86
N CYS A 91 -22.05 -3.48 -19.73
CA CYS A 91 -20.95 -2.52 -19.77
C CYS A 91 -20.08 -2.68 -21.03
N PRO A 92 -20.54 -2.29 -22.25
CA PRO A 92 -19.78 -2.49 -23.48
C PRO A 92 -18.80 -1.36 -23.84
N LYS A 93 -18.81 -0.20 -23.17
CA LYS A 93 -18.02 0.98 -23.62
C LYS A 93 -17.11 1.64 -22.58
N TYR A 94 -17.22 1.31 -21.31
CA TYR A 94 -16.47 2.00 -20.25
C TYR A 94 -15.13 1.33 -19.96
N PRO A 95 -14.10 2.06 -19.49
CA PRO A 95 -12.89 1.43 -19.01
C PRO A 95 -13.20 0.46 -17.86
N LEU A 96 -12.47 -0.64 -17.79
CA LEU A 96 -12.66 -1.70 -16.79
C LEU A 96 -11.51 -1.69 -15.78
N ASP A 97 -11.88 -1.76 -14.51
CA ASP A 97 -11.00 -2.00 -13.38
C ASP A 97 -11.30 -3.40 -12.87
N LEU A 98 -10.33 -4.30 -12.98
CA LEU A 98 -10.49 -5.71 -12.67
C LEU A 98 -9.63 -6.07 -11.46
N GLN A 99 -10.25 -6.69 -10.46
CA GLN A 99 -9.56 -7.28 -9.32
C GLN A 99 -9.85 -8.77 -9.23
N LEU A 100 -8.82 -9.59 -9.41
CA LEU A 100 -8.88 -11.04 -9.35
C LEU A 100 -7.94 -11.54 -8.25
N SER A 101 -8.51 -11.88 -7.10
CA SER A 101 -7.78 -12.54 -6.02
C SER A 101 -8.31 -13.95 -5.77
N ARG A 102 -7.42 -14.89 -5.48
CA ARG A 102 -7.73 -16.25 -5.10
C ARG A 102 -7.98 -16.26 -3.60
N ARG A 103 -9.26 -16.11 -3.22
CA ARG A 103 -9.64 -16.33 -1.82
C ARG A 103 -9.42 -17.81 -1.47
N PRO A 104 -8.91 -18.15 -0.26
CA PRO A 104 -8.58 -19.51 0.17
C PRO A 104 -9.80 -20.41 0.44
N ILE A 105 -10.92 -20.19 -0.25
CA ILE A 105 -12.17 -20.88 0.03
C ILE A 105 -12.25 -22.14 -0.84
N ASP A 106 -12.21 -23.31 -0.20
CA ASP A 106 -12.36 -24.64 -0.81
C ASP A 106 -13.65 -24.85 -1.63
N LEU A 107 -14.57 -23.88 -1.61
CA LEU A 107 -15.88 -23.93 -2.25
C LEU A 107 -15.88 -23.55 -3.73
N VAL A 108 -14.79 -22.94 -4.23
CA VAL A 108 -14.72 -22.48 -5.62
C VAL A 108 -13.91 -23.48 -6.46
N PRO A 109 -14.42 -23.94 -7.62
CA PRO A 109 -13.65 -24.80 -8.51
C PRO A 109 -12.28 -24.21 -8.85
N ARG A 110 -11.23 -25.03 -8.85
CA ARG A 110 -9.84 -24.57 -9.09
C ARG A 110 -9.67 -23.75 -10.37
N ASN A 111 -10.45 -24.05 -11.41
CA ASN A 111 -10.41 -23.37 -12.70
C ASN A 111 -11.34 -22.16 -12.82
N TYR A 112 -12.02 -21.76 -11.75
CA TYR A 112 -12.95 -20.64 -11.76
C TYR A 112 -12.24 -19.32 -12.10
N VAL A 113 -11.14 -19.00 -11.41
CA VAL A 113 -10.35 -17.77 -11.66
C VAL A 113 -9.89 -17.72 -13.11
N GLN A 114 -9.36 -18.83 -13.63
CA GLN A 114 -8.96 -18.94 -15.03
C GLN A 114 -10.14 -18.72 -15.99
N SER A 115 -11.31 -19.30 -15.70
CA SER A 115 -12.50 -19.17 -16.54
C SER A 115 -13.05 -17.75 -16.57
N VAL A 116 -13.00 -17.08 -15.42
CA VAL A 116 -13.35 -15.67 -15.27
C VAL A 116 -12.33 -14.79 -16.00
N PHE A 117 -11.03 -15.02 -15.80
CA PHE A 117 -9.98 -14.25 -16.47
C PHE A 117 -10.09 -14.36 -17.99
N LYS A 118 -10.31 -15.56 -18.55
CA LYS A 118 -10.57 -15.76 -19.98
C LYS A 118 -11.77 -14.99 -20.52
N LEU A 119 -12.77 -14.75 -19.69
CA LEU A 119 -13.91 -13.92 -20.06
C LEU A 119 -13.50 -12.44 -20.16
N PHE A 120 -12.75 -11.95 -19.18
CA PHE A 120 -12.23 -10.57 -19.16
C PHE A 120 -11.15 -10.30 -20.20
N ALA A 121 -10.31 -11.28 -20.52
CA ALA A 121 -9.25 -11.19 -21.52
C ALA A 121 -9.79 -10.78 -22.89
N LYS A 122 -11.05 -11.13 -23.20
CA LYS A 122 -11.73 -10.71 -24.44
C LYS A 122 -12.04 -9.20 -24.47
N GLU A 123 -12.11 -8.58 -23.30
CA GLU A 123 -12.37 -7.15 -23.10
C GLU A 123 -11.09 -6.38 -22.72
N ALA A 124 -9.90 -6.98 -22.92
CA ALA A 124 -8.62 -6.40 -22.51
C ALA A 124 -8.33 -5.02 -23.10
N TYR A 125 -8.83 -4.72 -24.30
CA TYR A 125 -8.70 -3.42 -24.97
C TYR A 125 -9.30 -2.24 -24.16
N ARG A 126 -10.15 -2.52 -23.16
CA ARG A 126 -10.77 -1.54 -22.27
C ARG A 126 -10.24 -1.58 -20.84
N TRP A 127 -9.26 -2.43 -20.52
CA TRP A 127 -8.71 -2.45 -19.17
C TRP A 127 -8.00 -1.13 -18.88
N ARG A 128 -8.36 -0.51 -17.76
CA ARG A 128 -7.70 0.65 -17.16
C ARG A 128 -6.89 0.26 -15.94
N SER A 129 -7.44 -0.60 -15.09
CA SER A 129 -6.76 -1.14 -13.92
C SER A 129 -6.88 -2.66 -13.88
N LEU A 130 -5.79 -3.35 -13.54
CA LEU A 130 -5.76 -4.79 -13.36
C LEU A 130 -4.99 -5.12 -12.07
N SER A 131 -5.67 -5.67 -11.08
CA SER A 131 -5.09 -6.31 -9.91
C SER A 131 -5.32 -7.81 -10.01
N ILE A 132 -4.25 -8.59 -10.06
CA ILE A 132 -4.36 -10.03 -10.32
C ILE A 132 -3.40 -10.83 -9.45
N GLU A 133 -3.95 -11.87 -8.82
CA GLU A 133 -3.18 -12.92 -8.21
C GLU A 133 -2.79 -13.97 -9.26
N LEU A 134 -1.49 -14.24 -9.39
CA LEU A 134 -0.95 -15.10 -10.44
C LEU A 134 -0.79 -16.55 -9.98
N ASP A 135 -1.34 -17.46 -10.78
CA ASP A 135 -0.96 -18.87 -10.84
C ASP A 135 -0.40 -19.20 -12.24
N PRO A 136 0.20 -20.39 -12.49
CA PRO A 136 0.83 -20.69 -13.76
C PRO A 136 -0.13 -20.55 -14.97
N GLU A 137 -1.38 -20.97 -14.81
CA GLU A 137 -2.39 -20.93 -15.86
C GLU A 137 -2.85 -19.49 -16.19
N VAL A 138 -3.13 -18.68 -15.18
CA VAL A 138 -3.54 -17.28 -15.31
C VAL A 138 -2.38 -16.45 -15.86
N THR A 139 -1.14 -16.70 -15.40
CA THR A 139 0.06 -16.02 -15.90
C THR A 139 0.26 -16.30 -17.39
N SER A 140 0.12 -17.56 -17.80
CA SER A 140 0.24 -17.95 -19.21
C SER A 140 -0.80 -17.25 -20.09
N GLU A 141 -2.04 -17.16 -19.62
CA GLU A 141 -3.10 -16.45 -20.33
C GLU A 141 -2.83 -14.94 -20.39
N LEU A 142 -2.35 -14.32 -19.30
CA LEU A 142 -2.00 -12.90 -19.27
C LEU A 142 -0.89 -12.56 -20.25
N ILE A 143 0.15 -13.40 -20.32
CA ILE A 143 1.23 -13.29 -21.33
C ILE A 143 0.64 -13.34 -22.74
N ASN A 144 -0.30 -14.25 -23.01
CA ASN A 144 -0.94 -14.34 -24.33
C ASN A 144 -1.76 -13.09 -24.65
N VAL A 145 -2.47 -12.53 -23.68
CA VAL A 145 -3.21 -11.25 -23.85
C VAL A 145 -2.24 -10.12 -24.21
N PHE A 146 -1.11 -10.01 -23.51
CA PHE A 146 -0.12 -8.95 -23.75
C PHE A 146 0.64 -9.12 -25.07
N ARG A 147 0.82 -10.36 -25.55
CA ARG A 147 1.45 -10.66 -26.85
C ARG A 147 0.51 -10.50 -28.05
N SER A 148 -0.81 -10.48 -27.83
CA SER A 148 -1.79 -10.50 -28.93
C SER A 148 -1.75 -9.20 -29.75
N ASP A 149 -1.89 -9.33 -31.07
CA ASP A 149 -1.83 -8.20 -32.02
C ASP A 149 -3.05 -7.27 -31.93
N SER A 150 -2.79 -6.01 -31.55
CA SER A 150 -3.57 -4.75 -31.64
C SER A 150 -5.03 -4.69 -31.18
N ARG A 151 -5.86 -5.73 -31.34
CA ARG A 151 -7.30 -5.68 -31.03
C ARG A 151 -7.61 -6.03 -29.58
N THR A 152 -6.77 -6.81 -28.93
CA THR A 152 -6.93 -7.22 -27.52
C THR A 152 -5.82 -6.70 -26.63
N THR A 153 -4.81 -6.01 -27.20
CA THR A 153 -3.75 -5.41 -26.40
C THR A 153 -4.37 -4.36 -25.48
N PRO A 154 -4.08 -4.39 -24.17
CA PRO A 154 -4.65 -3.47 -23.21
C PRO A 154 -3.98 -2.09 -23.29
N ALA A 155 -4.21 -1.38 -24.39
CA ALA A 155 -3.59 -0.09 -24.70
C ALA A 155 -3.98 1.02 -23.71
N GLN A 156 -5.05 0.83 -22.94
CA GLN A 156 -5.56 1.77 -21.93
C GLN A 156 -5.13 1.41 -20.51
N LEU A 157 -4.33 0.35 -20.31
CA LEU A 157 -3.97 -0.09 -18.97
C LEU A 157 -3.02 0.92 -18.31
N GLU A 158 -3.51 1.57 -17.26
CA GLU A 158 -2.84 2.61 -16.48
C GLU A 158 -2.33 2.10 -15.14
N ASP A 159 -3.02 1.13 -14.53
CA ASP A 159 -2.68 0.53 -13.24
C ASP A 159 -2.56 -1.00 -13.37
N LEU A 160 -1.42 -1.53 -12.94
CA LEU A 160 -1.16 -2.97 -12.90
C LEU A 160 -0.65 -3.35 -11.52
N LYS A 161 -1.40 -4.21 -10.83
CA LYS A 161 -1.01 -4.88 -9.59
C LYS A 161 -0.87 -6.38 -9.85
N VAL A 162 0.34 -6.92 -9.62
CA VAL A 162 0.68 -8.32 -9.81
C VAL A 162 1.15 -8.92 -8.48
N GLU A 163 0.47 -9.97 -8.04
CA GLU A 163 0.80 -10.70 -6.82
C GLU A 163 0.83 -12.21 -7.11
N PRO A 164 1.98 -12.88 -7.08
CA PRO A 164 2.02 -14.33 -7.18
C PRO A 164 1.32 -15.00 -5.99
N SER A 165 0.62 -16.11 -6.24
CA SER A 165 -0.04 -16.89 -5.20
C SER A 165 0.95 -17.45 -4.18
N LEU A 166 0.79 -17.09 -2.91
CA LEU A 166 1.63 -17.58 -1.80
C LEU A 166 1.54 -19.10 -1.55
N GLN A 167 0.54 -19.77 -2.13
CA GLN A 167 0.36 -21.21 -1.99
C GLN A 167 1.39 -21.98 -2.82
N ASP A 168 2.18 -22.84 -2.18
CA ASP A 168 3.30 -23.58 -2.80
C ASP A 168 2.94 -24.29 -4.11
N HIS A 169 1.73 -24.83 -4.21
CA HIS A 169 1.26 -25.59 -5.37
C HIS A 169 0.86 -24.71 -6.57
N PHE A 170 0.79 -23.40 -6.39
CA PHE A 170 0.52 -22.40 -7.43
C PHE A 170 1.73 -21.49 -7.67
N LYS A 171 2.91 -21.88 -7.20
CA LYS A 171 4.13 -21.13 -7.46
C LYS A 171 4.35 -20.99 -8.96
N VAL A 172 4.36 -19.75 -9.43
CA VAL A 172 4.65 -19.42 -10.82
C VAL A 172 6.16 -19.53 -11.03
N PRO A 173 6.64 -20.25 -12.06
CA PRO A 173 8.08 -20.32 -12.33
C PRO A 173 8.65 -18.93 -12.62
N GLY A 174 9.80 -18.57 -12.03
CA GLY A 174 10.47 -17.30 -12.27
C GLY A 174 10.63 -16.92 -13.75
N SER A 175 10.97 -17.88 -14.63
CA SER A 175 11.08 -17.65 -16.08
C SER A 175 9.76 -17.21 -16.75
N THR A 176 8.62 -17.63 -16.20
CA THR A 176 7.30 -17.20 -16.70
C THR A 176 7.01 -15.77 -16.26
N LEU A 177 7.39 -15.41 -15.03
CA LEU A 177 7.28 -14.03 -14.54
C LEU A 177 8.24 -13.09 -15.29
N GLU A 178 9.47 -13.51 -15.57
CA GLU A 178 10.40 -12.76 -16.43
C GLU A 178 9.81 -12.51 -17.82
N ALA A 179 9.18 -13.52 -18.42
CA ALA A 179 8.51 -13.37 -19.71
C ALA A 179 7.33 -12.39 -19.64
N LEU A 180 6.65 -12.27 -18.50
CA LEU A 180 5.60 -11.26 -18.27
C LEU A 180 6.22 -9.86 -18.12
N VAL A 181 7.29 -9.73 -17.33
CA VAL A 181 8.01 -8.46 -17.11
C VAL A 181 8.54 -7.89 -18.44
N ALA A 182 9.08 -8.74 -19.31
CA ALA A 182 9.58 -8.35 -20.63
C ALA A 182 8.50 -7.77 -21.57
N LEU A 183 7.20 -7.96 -21.26
CA LEU A 183 6.09 -7.40 -22.04
C LEU A 183 5.62 -6.04 -21.52
N LEU A 184 6.00 -5.64 -20.30
CA LEU A 184 5.60 -4.36 -19.70
C LEU A 184 6.00 -3.13 -20.51
N PRO A 185 7.16 -3.07 -21.21
CA PRO A 185 7.48 -1.97 -22.12
C PRO A 185 6.43 -1.74 -23.23
N GLY A 186 5.63 -2.74 -23.58
CA GLY A 186 4.53 -2.61 -24.54
C GLY A 186 3.34 -1.80 -24.02
N LEU A 187 3.19 -1.70 -22.70
CA LEU A 187 2.07 -1.04 -22.02
C LEU A 187 2.33 0.47 -21.88
N LYS A 188 2.21 1.21 -22.99
CA LYS A 188 2.58 2.65 -23.06
C LYS A 188 1.76 3.57 -22.13
N SER A 189 0.57 3.13 -21.73
CA SER A 189 -0.31 3.87 -20.82
C SER A 189 -0.04 3.58 -19.35
N LEU A 190 0.82 2.61 -19.01
CA LEU A 190 1.05 2.21 -17.63
C LEU A 190 1.67 3.36 -16.82
N ARG A 191 1.03 3.73 -15.72
CA ARG A 191 1.42 4.80 -14.80
C ARG A 191 1.60 4.31 -13.37
N ARG A 192 0.90 3.26 -12.96
CA ARG A 192 1.01 2.68 -11.63
C ARG A 192 1.36 1.21 -11.74
N LEU A 193 2.41 0.80 -11.03
CA LEU A 193 2.83 -0.59 -10.94
C LEU A 193 2.92 -0.98 -9.47
N ILE A 194 2.18 -2.01 -9.08
CA ILE A 194 2.35 -2.70 -7.80
C ILE A 194 2.84 -4.10 -8.13
N TRP A 195 4.05 -4.43 -7.69
CA TRP A 195 4.63 -5.73 -7.93
C TRP A 195 5.03 -6.37 -6.63
N VAL A 196 4.47 -7.53 -6.34
CA VAL A 196 4.85 -8.36 -5.20
C VAL A 196 5.54 -9.61 -5.73
N ASP A 197 6.71 -9.96 -5.20
CA ASP A 197 7.38 -11.24 -5.45
C ASP A 197 8.12 -11.62 -4.16
N PRO A 198 7.48 -12.37 -3.26
CA PRO A 198 8.09 -12.70 -1.96
C PRO A 198 9.29 -13.63 -2.08
N TRP A 199 9.47 -14.31 -3.22
CA TRP A 199 10.56 -15.29 -3.41
C TRP A 199 11.80 -14.68 -4.09
N GLY A 200 11.67 -13.50 -4.71
CA GLY A 200 12.79 -12.78 -5.32
C GLY A 200 13.41 -13.52 -6.50
N GLU A 201 12.58 -14.22 -7.28
CA GLU A 201 13.05 -15.01 -8.42
C GLU A 201 13.26 -14.17 -9.68
N ILE A 202 12.78 -12.93 -9.68
CA ILE A 202 12.70 -12.12 -10.90
C ILE A 202 13.57 -10.88 -10.83
N SER A 203 13.99 -10.42 -12.01
CA SER A 203 14.50 -9.07 -12.19
C SER A 203 13.48 -8.16 -12.85
N LEU A 204 13.40 -6.91 -12.40
CA LEU A 204 12.52 -5.87 -12.93
C LEU A 204 13.27 -4.89 -13.87
N HIS A 205 14.35 -5.34 -14.52
CA HIS A 205 15.14 -4.49 -15.41
C HIS A 205 14.34 -4.00 -16.63
N ASP A 206 13.41 -4.81 -17.15
CA ASP A 206 12.59 -4.43 -18.32
C ASP A 206 11.34 -3.61 -17.96
N VAL A 207 11.11 -3.29 -16.68
CA VAL A 207 10.00 -2.41 -16.31
C VAL A 207 10.25 -1.01 -16.90
N PRO A 208 9.24 -0.36 -17.53
CA PRO A 208 9.40 0.97 -18.09
C PRO A 208 9.33 2.05 -16.99
N TRP A 209 10.30 2.06 -16.07
CA TRP A 209 10.34 2.92 -14.87
C TRP A 209 10.13 4.42 -15.17
N MET A 210 10.65 4.90 -16.31
CA MET A 210 10.58 6.31 -16.69
C MET A 210 9.15 6.83 -16.95
N GLN A 211 8.15 5.98 -17.22
CA GLN A 211 6.76 6.40 -17.43
C GLN A 211 5.87 6.19 -16.19
N LEU A 212 6.37 5.53 -15.15
CA LEU A 212 5.62 5.29 -13.93
C LEU A 212 5.55 6.56 -13.09
N LYS A 213 4.35 6.83 -12.56
CA LYS A 213 4.06 7.86 -11.55
C LYS A 213 4.11 7.27 -10.14
N THR A 214 3.57 6.05 -10.00
CA THR A 214 3.53 5.32 -8.73
C THR A 214 4.15 3.95 -8.93
N ALA A 215 5.08 3.56 -8.06
CA ALA A 215 5.66 2.22 -8.06
C ALA A 215 5.72 1.66 -6.64
N ILE A 216 5.05 0.54 -6.38
CA ILE A 216 5.09 -0.17 -5.10
C ILE A 216 5.67 -1.55 -5.35
N ILE A 217 6.88 -1.80 -4.87
CA ILE A 217 7.66 -2.98 -5.20
C ILE A 217 7.97 -3.74 -3.92
N LYS A 218 7.40 -4.94 -3.77
CA LYS A 218 7.56 -5.82 -2.62
C LYS A 218 8.32 -7.08 -3.04
N LEU A 219 9.65 -7.04 -3.10
CA LEU A 219 10.46 -8.21 -3.49
C LEU A 219 11.86 -8.22 -2.88
N PRO A 220 12.45 -9.40 -2.58
CA PRO A 220 13.84 -9.53 -2.16
C PRO A 220 14.79 -8.94 -3.22
N SER A 221 15.28 -7.73 -2.96
CA SER A 221 16.19 -7.02 -3.86
C SER A 221 17.53 -6.77 -3.19
N SER A 222 18.61 -6.93 -3.96
CA SER A 222 19.89 -6.34 -3.59
C SER A 222 19.82 -4.82 -3.64
N ILE A 223 20.64 -4.15 -2.84
CA ILE A 223 20.77 -2.69 -2.85
C ILE A 223 21.07 -2.19 -4.27
N GLN A 224 21.91 -2.89 -5.03
CA GLN A 224 22.26 -2.54 -6.42
C GLN A 224 21.04 -2.52 -7.34
N GLN A 225 20.14 -3.50 -7.22
CA GLN A 225 18.92 -3.54 -8.01
C GLN A 225 18.00 -2.37 -7.64
N ILE A 226 17.82 -2.08 -6.34
CA ILE A 226 17.01 -0.95 -5.89
C ILE A 226 17.57 0.37 -6.44
N PHE A 227 18.90 0.57 -6.40
CA PHE A 227 19.56 1.70 -7.05
C PHE A 227 19.26 1.78 -8.54
N SER A 228 19.39 0.65 -9.24
CA SER A 228 19.13 0.57 -10.67
C SER A 228 17.68 0.92 -11.00
N TYR A 229 16.71 0.53 -10.18
CA TYR A 229 15.30 0.83 -10.41
C TYR A 229 15.00 2.29 -10.08
N LEU A 230 15.36 2.75 -8.87
CA LEU A 230 15.12 4.13 -8.42
C LEU A 230 15.73 5.17 -9.35
N SER A 231 16.96 4.94 -9.84
CA SER A 231 17.63 5.87 -10.77
C SER A 231 16.90 6.06 -12.10
N GLN A 232 16.04 5.13 -12.49
CA GLN A 232 15.22 5.21 -13.72
C GLN A 232 13.85 5.88 -13.49
N CYS A 233 13.42 6.07 -12.24
CA CYS A 233 12.10 6.61 -11.88
C CYS A 233 12.01 8.15 -11.98
N THR A 234 12.42 8.72 -13.11
CA THR A 234 12.52 10.18 -13.29
C THR A 234 11.16 10.91 -13.33
N SER A 235 10.08 10.20 -13.69
CA SER A 235 8.72 10.74 -13.71
C SER A 235 7.88 10.39 -12.47
N ALA A 236 8.42 9.57 -11.57
CA ALA A 236 7.67 9.07 -10.43
C ALA A 236 7.42 10.17 -9.40
N THR A 237 6.20 10.20 -8.87
CA THR A 237 5.77 11.05 -7.74
C THR A 237 5.72 10.26 -6.45
N GLU A 238 5.48 8.95 -6.52
CA GLU A 238 5.38 8.08 -5.37
C GLU A 238 6.11 6.77 -5.60
N ILE A 239 6.97 6.38 -4.67
CA ILE A 239 7.70 5.13 -4.72
C ILE A 239 7.67 4.47 -3.35
N GLU A 240 7.35 3.18 -3.32
CA GLU A 240 7.47 2.33 -2.15
C GLU A 240 8.29 1.08 -2.50
N PHE A 241 9.37 0.83 -1.76
CA PHE A 241 10.18 -0.38 -1.90
C PHE A 241 10.19 -1.16 -0.59
N HIS A 242 9.61 -2.35 -0.63
CA HIS A 242 9.65 -3.34 0.43
C HIS A 242 10.56 -4.48 0.03
N SER A 243 11.73 -4.60 0.65
CA SER A 243 12.66 -5.70 0.42
C SER A 243 12.70 -6.58 1.64
N SER A 244 12.49 -7.88 1.46
CA SER A 244 12.74 -8.92 2.45
C SER A 244 14.11 -9.53 2.16
N THR A 245 15.19 -8.82 2.51
CA THR A 245 16.53 -9.41 2.39
C THR A 245 16.72 -10.49 3.44
N THR A 246 16.91 -11.74 3.01
CA THR A 246 17.29 -12.86 3.88
C THR A 246 18.75 -12.82 4.30
N ALA A 247 19.57 -12.00 3.64
CA ALA A 247 21.00 -11.89 3.93
C ALA A 247 21.25 -11.03 5.16
N ASP A 248 22.02 -11.57 6.11
CA ASP A 248 22.51 -10.87 7.30
C ASP A 248 23.14 -9.52 6.92
N PRO A 249 22.50 -8.39 7.27
CA PRO A 249 22.94 -7.06 6.87
C PRO A 249 24.29 -6.69 7.49
N THR A 250 24.76 -7.39 8.53
CA THR A 250 26.09 -7.15 9.12
C THR A 250 27.21 -7.77 8.29
N LYS A 251 26.91 -8.81 7.50
CA LYS A 251 27.89 -9.56 6.69
C LYS A 251 28.03 -9.03 5.27
N THR A 252 27.03 -8.32 4.76
CA THR A 252 27.13 -7.63 3.48
C THR A 252 28.08 -6.43 3.63
N ARG A 253 29.37 -6.70 3.47
CA ARG A 253 30.38 -5.64 3.30
C ARG A 253 29.96 -4.82 2.10
N LEU A 254 29.91 -3.50 2.29
CA LEU A 254 29.83 -2.51 1.22
C LEU A 254 30.79 -2.93 0.11
N PRO A 255 30.30 -3.40 -1.05
CA PRO A 255 31.16 -3.36 -2.20
C PRO A 255 31.52 -1.88 -2.42
N SER A 256 32.80 -1.62 -2.71
CA SER A 256 33.36 -0.28 -2.92
C SER A 256 32.85 0.35 -4.22
N TYR A 257 31.54 0.32 -4.44
CA TYR A 257 30.90 0.87 -5.62
C TYR A 257 30.76 2.37 -5.44
N HIS A 258 31.33 3.10 -6.39
CA HIS A 258 31.06 4.51 -6.58
C HIS A 258 29.80 4.64 -7.41
N PHE A 259 28.65 4.82 -6.76
CA PHE A 259 27.44 5.23 -7.46
C PHE A 259 27.52 6.74 -7.76
N PRO A 260 27.10 7.19 -8.95
CA PRO A 260 26.96 8.61 -9.21
C PRO A 260 25.82 9.18 -8.36
N ALA A 261 25.84 10.48 -8.10
CA ALA A 261 24.73 11.16 -7.47
C ALA A 261 23.54 11.25 -8.45
N PHE A 262 22.36 10.84 -8.01
CA PHE A 262 21.13 10.86 -8.80
C PHE A 262 20.17 11.94 -8.26
N THR A 263 19.36 12.51 -9.15
CA THR A 263 18.30 13.45 -8.76
C THR A 263 16.96 12.94 -9.25
N LEU A 264 15.98 12.85 -8.36
CA LEU A 264 14.59 12.50 -8.69
C LEU A 264 13.70 13.73 -8.47
N PRO A 265 13.53 14.58 -9.51
CA PRO A 265 12.98 15.92 -9.32
C PRO A 265 11.48 15.94 -9.04
N ASN A 266 10.74 14.90 -9.42
CA ASN A 266 9.29 14.84 -9.30
C ASN A 266 8.81 14.03 -8.09
N LEU A 267 9.72 13.35 -7.38
CA LEU A 267 9.35 12.43 -6.33
C LEU A 267 8.88 13.21 -5.09
N THR A 268 7.62 13.03 -4.70
CA THR A 268 6.97 13.69 -3.56
C THR A 268 6.80 12.75 -2.37
N SER A 269 6.68 11.44 -2.60
CA SER A 269 6.55 10.42 -1.56
C SER A 269 7.55 9.29 -1.81
N LEU A 270 8.32 8.93 -0.79
CA LEU A 270 9.24 7.80 -0.82
C LEU A 270 9.08 6.97 0.45
N LYS A 271 8.82 5.67 0.29
CA LYS A 271 8.87 4.69 1.36
C LYS A 271 9.92 3.63 1.07
N LEU A 272 10.85 3.43 1.98
CA LEU A 272 11.90 2.41 1.87
C LEU A 272 11.84 1.54 3.12
N SER A 273 11.45 0.28 2.96
CA SER A 273 11.43 -0.66 4.07
C SER A 273 12.82 -0.95 4.62
N ARG A 274 12.82 -1.58 5.79
CA ARG A 274 14.01 -2.00 6.52
C ARG A 274 15.00 -2.83 5.69
N GLY A 275 14.55 -3.82 4.92
CA GLY A 275 15.47 -4.68 4.16
C GLY A 275 16.19 -4.01 2.99
N CYS A 276 15.87 -2.75 2.67
CA CYS A 276 16.55 -1.99 1.63
C CYS A 276 17.82 -1.27 2.12
N ASP A 277 18.09 -1.23 3.43
CA ASP A 277 19.03 -0.31 4.10
C ASP A 277 18.88 1.14 3.56
N PRO A 278 17.79 1.83 3.92
CA PRO A 278 17.43 3.12 3.31
C PRO A 278 18.53 4.16 3.35
N MET A 279 19.36 4.17 4.41
CA MET A 279 20.44 5.15 4.55
C MET A 279 21.42 5.06 3.38
N TRP A 280 21.72 3.85 2.91
CA TRP A 280 22.62 3.68 1.78
C TRP A 280 22.05 4.26 0.50
N ILE A 281 20.76 4.10 0.29
CA ILE A 281 20.05 4.65 -0.85
C ILE A 281 20.10 6.18 -0.75
N LEU A 282 19.65 6.74 0.35
CA LEU A 282 19.52 8.19 0.54
C LEU A 282 20.83 8.97 0.37
N GLN A 283 22.00 8.38 0.66
CA GLN A 283 23.28 9.09 0.51
C GLN A 283 23.61 9.49 -0.94
N TYR A 284 23.07 8.80 -1.95
CA TYR A 284 23.34 9.07 -3.37
C TYR A 284 22.19 9.76 -4.10
N PHE A 285 21.03 9.91 -3.48
CA PHE A 285 19.89 10.58 -4.10
C PHE A 285 19.69 11.99 -3.55
N THR A 286 19.24 12.86 -4.45
CA THR A 286 18.71 14.19 -4.15
C THR A 286 17.27 14.25 -4.66
N MET A 287 16.34 14.65 -3.80
CA MET A 287 14.91 14.60 -4.11
C MET A 287 14.28 15.94 -3.73
N PRO A 288 14.47 16.97 -4.59
CA PRO A 288 14.18 18.35 -4.21
C PRO A 288 12.69 18.60 -3.96
N SER A 289 11.79 17.79 -4.52
CA SER A 289 10.34 17.89 -4.34
C SER A 289 9.78 16.92 -3.29
N LEU A 290 10.64 16.17 -2.59
CA LEU A 290 10.19 15.16 -1.64
C LEU A 290 9.51 15.82 -0.46
N GLN A 291 8.29 15.38 -0.17
CA GLN A 291 7.43 15.91 0.89
C GLN A 291 7.28 14.91 2.03
N HIS A 292 7.11 13.63 1.67
CA HIS A 292 6.92 12.52 2.58
C HIS A 292 8.06 11.49 2.42
N LEU A 293 8.74 11.19 3.52
CA LEU A 293 9.78 10.18 3.61
C LEU A 293 9.42 9.18 4.70
N GLU A 294 9.32 7.89 4.34
CA GLU A 294 9.21 6.79 5.29
C GLU A 294 10.40 5.86 5.13
N VAL A 295 11.10 5.56 6.23
CA VAL A 295 12.30 4.74 6.21
C VAL A 295 12.27 3.68 7.31
N GLY A 296 12.44 2.42 6.90
CA GLY A 296 12.69 1.32 7.81
C GLY A 296 14.16 1.27 8.20
N ILE A 297 14.51 1.38 9.48
CA ILE A 297 15.91 1.55 9.88
C ILE A 297 16.57 0.22 10.25
N LEU A 298 17.56 -0.23 9.45
CA LEU A 298 18.54 -1.25 9.86
C LEU A 298 19.79 -0.62 10.48
N ARG A 299 20.41 0.31 9.75
CA ARG A 299 21.67 0.96 10.12
C ARG A 299 21.43 2.40 10.53
N ARG A 300 22.03 2.79 11.66
CA ARG A 300 21.73 4.01 12.39
C ARG A 300 22.70 5.15 12.07
N ASP A 301 22.85 5.49 10.78
CA ASP A 301 23.66 6.66 10.40
C ASP A 301 22.81 7.93 10.30
N GLN A 302 22.59 8.55 11.46
CA GLN A 302 21.87 9.81 11.56
C GLN A 302 22.49 10.91 10.67
N ARG A 303 23.81 10.87 10.42
CA ARG A 303 24.49 11.89 9.60
C ARG A 303 24.06 11.80 8.14
N VAL A 304 23.90 10.58 7.63
CA VAL A 304 23.42 10.35 6.27
C VAL A 304 22.00 10.88 6.10
N LEU A 305 21.12 10.64 7.07
CA LEU A 305 19.77 11.20 7.05
C LEU A 305 19.80 12.73 7.11
N GLU A 306 20.60 13.32 8.02
CA GLU A 306 20.78 14.76 8.12
C GLU A 306 21.27 15.38 6.81
N ASP A 307 22.27 14.77 6.18
CA ASP A 307 22.82 15.25 4.92
C ASP A 307 21.83 15.08 3.76
N PHE A 308 21.03 14.01 3.76
CA PHE A 308 19.93 13.86 2.82
C PHE A 308 18.88 14.96 2.99
N LEU A 309 18.43 15.23 4.21
CA LEU A 309 17.44 16.28 4.50
C LEU A 309 17.95 17.68 4.10
N LYS A 310 19.25 17.94 4.20
CA LYS A 310 19.86 19.19 3.67
C LYS A 310 19.76 19.28 2.14
N ARG A 311 19.90 18.15 1.42
CA ARG A 311 19.79 18.08 -0.05
C ARG A 311 18.33 18.07 -0.53
N SER A 312 17.40 17.64 0.32
CA SER A 312 15.97 17.50 0.03
C SER A 312 15.15 18.37 0.99
N PRO A 313 15.18 19.71 0.84
CA PRO A 313 14.64 20.64 1.84
C PRO A 313 13.11 20.67 1.92
N CYS A 314 12.40 20.09 0.94
CA CYS A 314 10.93 20.06 0.94
C CYS A 314 10.33 18.99 1.85
N VAL A 315 11.15 18.12 2.45
CA VAL A 315 10.65 17.04 3.31
C VAL A 315 10.07 17.65 4.56
N HIS A 316 8.77 17.53 4.73
CA HIS A 316 8.04 18.04 5.90
C HIS A 316 7.43 16.92 6.74
N THR A 317 7.34 15.71 6.20
CA THR A 317 6.89 14.51 6.90
C THR A 317 7.96 13.43 6.85
N LEU A 318 8.44 13.03 8.02
CA LEU A 318 9.34 11.89 8.19
C LEU A 318 8.66 10.84 9.07
N VAL A 319 8.61 9.60 8.59
CA VAL A 319 8.23 8.43 9.38
C VAL A 319 9.42 7.49 9.44
N ILE A 320 9.82 7.13 10.66
CA ILE A 320 10.83 6.11 10.91
C ILE A 320 10.08 4.85 11.30
N ASP A 321 10.17 3.79 10.49
CA ASP A 321 9.47 2.53 10.73
C ASP A 321 10.40 1.46 11.31
N GLU A 322 10.10 0.93 12.49
CA GLU A 322 10.81 -0.21 13.07
C GLU A 322 10.20 -1.56 12.66
N ARG A 323 8.94 -1.57 12.21
CA ARG A 323 8.18 -2.81 12.01
C ARG A 323 8.77 -3.65 10.88
N HIS A 324 8.81 -4.95 11.12
CA HIS A 324 9.15 -5.93 10.10
C HIS A 324 7.92 -6.18 9.24
N GLY A 325 8.06 -6.05 7.92
CA GLY A 325 6.99 -6.41 6.99
C GLY A 325 6.72 -7.92 7.08
N GLY A 326 5.69 -8.30 7.83
CA GLY A 326 5.00 -9.59 7.76
C GLY A 326 5.72 -10.85 8.26
N ASP A 327 7.06 -10.90 8.27
CA ASP A 327 7.78 -12.12 8.68
C ASP A 327 8.17 -12.08 10.16
N TYR A 328 7.28 -12.59 11.01
CA TYR A 328 7.47 -12.67 12.47
C TYR A 328 8.56 -13.67 12.90
N SER A 329 9.17 -14.41 11.97
CA SER A 329 10.06 -15.52 12.33
C SER A 329 11.48 -15.11 12.79
N TYR A 330 11.88 -13.84 12.62
CA TYR A 330 13.22 -13.33 12.98
C TYR A 330 13.17 -12.07 13.87
N MET A 331 12.37 -12.10 14.93
CA MET A 331 12.12 -10.93 15.80
C MET A 331 13.29 -10.52 16.72
N ASP A 332 14.33 -11.34 16.90
CA ASP A 332 15.16 -11.22 18.11
C ASP A 332 16.32 -10.20 18.08
N GLU A 333 16.78 -9.66 16.95
CA GLU A 333 18.17 -9.14 16.95
C GLU A 333 18.44 -7.65 16.73
N ILE A 334 17.51 -6.79 16.30
CA ILE A 334 17.87 -5.35 16.12
C ILE A 334 16.70 -4.40 16.38
N LEU A 335 16.29 -4.27 17.64
CA LEU A 335 15.48 -3.13 18.08
C LEU A 335 16.36 -1.87 18.11
N ILE A 336 15.86 -0.74 17.62
CA ILE A 336 16.44 0.60 17.82
C ILE A 336 16.70 0.74 19.31
N SER A 337 17.82 1.30 19.74
CA SER A 337 18.11 1.52 21.18
C SER A 337 17.43 2.79 21.70
N ASP A 338 17.22 2.86 23.01
CA ASP A 338 16.67 4.03 23.69
C ASP A 338 17.50 5.30 23.43
N HIS A 339 18.83 5.15 23.36
CA HIS A 339 19.75 6.23 23.03
C HIS A 339 19.51 6.77 21.62
N GLU A 340 19.20 5.92 20.64
CA GLU A 340 18.98 6.33 19.26
C GLU A 340 17.62 6.99 19.06
N ILE A 341 16.57 6.48 19.71
CA ILE A 341 15.28 7.16 19.76
C ILE A 341 15.48 8.57 20.31
N LEU A 342 16.22 8.70 21.41
CA LEU A 342 16.55 10.00 21.98
C LEU A 342 17.39 10.85 21.02
N ALA A 343 18.35 10.28 20.31
CA ALA A 343 19.15 11.01 19.32
C ALA A 343 18.27 11.58 18.19
N TYR A 344 17.31 10.82 17.68
CA TYR A 344 16.34 11.32 16.69
C TYR A 344 15.43 12.41 17.26
N LEU A 345 14.81 12.18 18.42
CA LEU A 345 13.91 13.16 19.06
C LEU A 345 14.62 14.45 19.50
N THR A 346 15.94 14.39 19.69
CA THR A 346 16.76 15.56 20.04
C THR A 346 17.49 16.18 18.85
N SER A 347 17.39 15.59 17.66
CA SER A 347 18.05 16.09 16.47
C SER A 347 17.51 17.47 16.06
N PRO A 348 18.38 18.50 15.90
CA PRO A 348 17.95 19.83 15.48
C PRO A 348 17.31 19.86 14.09
N CYS A 349 17.77 19.02 13.16
CA CYS A 349 17.21 18.99 11.80
C CYS A 349 15.78 18.45 11.81
N LEU A 350 15.53 17.39 12.59
CA LEU A 350 14.22 16.77 12.68
C LEU A 350 13.26 17.72 13.39
N ARG A 351 13.69 18.37 14.48
CA ARG A 351 12.86 19.34 15.22
C ARG A 351 12.40 20.52 14.36
N ALA A 352 13.09 20.84 13.27
CA ALA A 352 12.66 21.88 12.33
C ALA A 352 11.53 21.39 11.39
N MET A 353 11.30 20.08 11.31
CA MET A 353 10.26 19.49 10.46
C MET A 353 8.89 19.57 11.14
N PRO A 354 7.81 19.86 10.38
CA PRO A 354 6.46 19.92 10.93
C PRO A 354 5.94 18.57 11.48
N ARG A 355 6.30 17.46 10.82
CA ARG A 355 5.76 16.14 11.12
C ARG A 355 6.88 15.10 11.19
N VAL A 356 7.06 14.53 12.36
CA VAL A 356 7.98 13.40 12.58
C VAL A 356 7.26 12.36 13.41
N GLY A 357 7.25 11.12 12.92
CA GLY A 357 6.75 9.95 13.64
C GLY A 357 7.80 8.86 13.66
N ILE A 358 7.91 8.16 14.78
CA ILE A 358 8.72 6.96 14.95
C ILE A 358 7.76 5.85 15.32
N ASP A 359 7.67 4.84 14.48
CA ASP A 359 6.94 3.61 14.72
C ASP A 359 7.85 2.64 15.45
N LEU A 360 7.50 2.29 16.68
CA LEU A 360 8.31 1.40 17.52
C LEU A 360 7.51 0.16 17.91
N LEU A 361 8.19 -0.98 18.01
CA LEU A 361 7.65 -2.11 18.75
C LEU A 361 7.45 -1.69 20.21
N CYS A 362 6.25 -1.91 20.74
CA CYS A 362 5.84 -1.45 22.09
C CYS A 362 6.03 0.07 22.30
N THR A 363 5.70 0.87 21.28
CA THR A 363 5.90 2.35 21.26
C THR A 363 5.48 3.03 22.56
N LYS A 364 4.32 2.67 23.12
CA LYS A 364 3.73 3.36 24.27
C LYS A 364 4.58 3.18 25.52
N GLU A 365 4.81 1.94 25.93
CA GLU A 365 5.50 1.58 27.18
C GLU A 365 6.94 2.08 27.14
N ARG A 366 7.60 1.85 26.00
CA ARG A 366 8.98 2.24 25.79
C ARG A 366 9.19 3.74 25.77
N THR A 367 8.30 4.48 25.10
CA THR A 367 8.33 5.95 25.10
C THR A 367 8.06 6.51 26.49
N LEU A 368 7.09 5.95 27.23
CA LEU A 368 6.81 6.39 28.59
C LEU A 368 8.01 6.15 29.52
N ALA A 369 8.68 5.00 29.42
CA ALA A 369 9.90 4.72 30.16
C ALA A 369 11.01 5.73 29.82
N LEU A 370 11.21 6.05 28.54
CA LEU A 370 12.16 7.06 28.07
C LEU A 370 11.85 8.46 28.62
N ILE A 371 10.58 8.86 28.64
CA ILE A 371 10.12 10.14 29.20
C ILE A 371 10.39 10.17 30.71
N GLN A 372 10.02 9.11 31.44
CA GLN A 372 10.19 9.01 32.89
C GLN A 372 11.67 9.09 33.30
N GLN A 373 12.56 8.37 32.62
CA GLN A 373 14.01 8.44 32.85
C GLN A 373 14.60 9.86 32.64
N ARG A 374 13.91 10.72 31.90
CA ARG A 374 14.36 12.07 31.54
C ARG A 374 13.71 13.18 32.35
N LEU A 375 12.67 12.93 33.15
CA LEU A 375 12.12 13.94 34.04
C LEU A 375 13.18 14.51 34.99
N ASP A 376 14.21 13.73 35.31
CA ASP A 376 15.35 14.13 36.14
C ASP A 376 16.48 14.81 35.34
N ALA A 377 16.44 14.78 34.01
CA ALA A 377 17.48 15.34 33.15
C ALA A 377 17.16 16.81 32.80
N HIS A 378 18.10 17.73 33.02
CA HIS A 378 17.97 19.17 32.74
C HIS A 378 17.73 19.56 31.25
N ARG A 379 17.44 18.63 30.35
CA ARG A 379 17.18 18.90 28.93
C ARG A 379 15.74 18.51 28.56
N PRO A 380 14.86 19.47 28.25
CA PRO A 380 13.50 19.15 27.86
C PRO A 380 13.47 18.45 26.50
N LEU A 381 12.65 17.39 26.41
CA LEU A 381 12.19 16.82 25.15
C LEU A 381 11.23 17.83 24.47
N PRO A 382 11.10 17.80 23.13
CA PRO A 382 10.06 18.59 22.48
C PRO A 382 8.68 18.08 22.91
N PRO A 383 7.59 18.84 22.68
CA PRO A 383 6.25 18.30 22.78
C PRO A 383 6.12 17.02 21.97
N LEU A 384 5.71 15.92 22.60
CA LEU A 384 5.50 14.64 21.93
C LEU A 384 4.02 14.28 21.91
N LEU A 385 3.62 13.60 20.86
CA LEU A 385 2.35 12.93 20.68
C LEU A 385 2.65 11.45 20.47
N CYS A 386 1.83 10.60 21.06
CA CYS A 386 1.72 9.21 20.67
C CYS A 386 0.33 8.97 20.11
N TRP A 387 0.25 8.53 18.86
CA TRP A 387 -1.02 8.35 18.15
C TRP A 387 -1.00 7.10 17.28
N ARG A 388 -2.19 6.70 16.85
CA ARG A 388 -2.44 5.54 16.02
C ARG A 388 -3.08 5.99 14.70
N PRO A 389 -2.33 6.06 13.59
CA PRO A 389 -2.89 6.45 12.28
C PRO A 389 -3.63 5.31 11.57
N SER A 390 -3.44 4.07 12.02
CA SER A 390 -4.15 2.89 11.54
C SER A 390 -4.20 1.84 12.65
N LEU A 391 -5.07 0.83 12.56
CA LEU A 391 -5.21 -0.19 13.61
C LEU A 391 -3.90 -0.85 14.06
N TYR A 392 -2.93 -0.93 13.14
CA TYR A 392 -1.68 -1.65 13.36
C TYR A 392 -0.50 -0.74 13.73
N GLN A 393 -0.61 0.56 13.50
CA GLN A 393 0.51 1.49 13.65
C GLN A 393 0.43 2.30 14.94
N ARG A 394 1.55 2.44 15.65
CA ARG A 394 1.65 3.38 16.77
C ARG A 394 2.87 4.26 16.52
N LEU A 395 2.65 5.56 16.39
CA LEU A 395 3.71 6.53 16.18
C LEU A 395 3.95 7.32 17.46
N VAL A 396 5.22 7.62 17.73
CA VAL A 396 5.65 8.65 18.68
C VAL A 396 6.42 9.74 17.96
N GLY A 397 6.11 11.00 18.23
CA GLY A 397 6.85 12.13 17.67
C GLY A 397 6.08 13.42 17.81
N TRP A 398 6.10 14.29 16.80
CA TRP A 398 5.30 15.52 16.81
C TRP A 398 4.58 15.70 15.48
N TRP A 399 3.42 16.31 15.58
CA TRP A 399 2.51 16.50 14.48
C TRP A 399 1.70 17.78 14.69
N ASP A 400 1.54 18.58 13.64
CA ASP A 400 0.85 19.86 13.66
C ASP A 400 -0.67 19.71 13.84
N LYS A 401 -1.27 18.74 13.15
CA LYS A 401 -2.71 18.43 13.23
C LYS A 401 -3.00 16.96 12.95
N LEU A 402 -3.43 16.23 13.97
CA LEU A 402 -3.97 14.87 13.81
C LEU A 402 -5.32 14.94 13.08
N ASP A 403 -5.58 13.99 12.20
CA ASP A 403 -6.90 13.80 11.59
C ASP A 403 -7.79 13.05 12.59
N PRO A 404 -8.77 13.70 13.22
CA PRO A 404 -9.58 13.05 14.26
C PRO A 404 -10.43 11.89 13.72
N MET A 405 -10.57 11.74 12.39
CA MET A 405 -11.32 10.64 11.78
C MET A 405 -10.49 9.36 11.69
N PHE A 406 -9.16 9.48 11.56
CA PHE A 406 -8.26 8.34 11.31
C PHE A 406 -7.22 8.14 12.40
N ASP A 407 -6.82 9.22 13.08
CA ASP A 407 -5.79 9.22 14.10
C ASP A 407 -6.42 9.13 15.49
N ALA A 408 -6.13 8.05 16.22
CA ALA A 408 -6.46 7.96 17.63
C ALA A 408 -5.26 8.44 18.48
N LEU A 409 -5.41 9.58 19.16
CA LEU A 409 -4.42 10.03 20.14
C LEU A 409 -4.42 9.10 21.36
N LEU A 410 -3.24 8.63 21.77
CA LEU A 410 -3.03 7.77 22.93
C LEU A 410 -2.61 8.60 24.15
N PHE A 411 -1.53 9.37 24.00
CA PHE A 411 -1.08 10.32 25.01
C PHE A 411 -0.32 11.48 24.37
N SER A 412 -0.16 12.56 25.13
CA SER A 412 0.72 13.67 24.79
C SER A 412 1.67 13.98 25.93
N TYR A 413 2.87 14.47 25.60
CA TYR A 413 3.86 14.94 26.56
C TYR A 413 4.15 16.41 26.29
N LYS A 414 3.89 17.28 27.27
CA LYS A 414 4.12 18.73 27.18
C LYS A 414 4.58 19.25 28.53
N GLU A 415 5.60 20.10 28.53
CA GLU A 415 6.07 20.82 29.72
C GLU A 415 6.39 19.91 30.93
N GLY A 416 6.88 18.69 30.68
CA GLY A 416 7.21 17.73 31.73
C GLY A 416 6.02 16.90 32.24
N SER A 417 4.81 17.11 31.72
CA SER A 417 3.63 16.32 32.06
C SER A 417 3.23 15.38 30.93
N VAL A 418 2.71 14.20 31.28
CA VAL A 418 2.08 13.25 30.36
C VAL A 418 0.56 13.30 30.55
N GLU A 419 -0.17 13.53 29.48
CA GLU A 419 -1.64 13.57 29.45
C GLU A 419 -2.16 12.42 28.58
N PHE A 420 -2.97 11.53 29.14
CA PHE A 420 -3.58 10.41 28.42
C PHE A 420 -4.91 10.82 27.79
N SER A 421 -5.21 10.25 26.62
CA SER A 421 -6.49 10.47 25.94
C SER A 421 -7.62 9.77 26.70
N PRO A 422 -8.76 10.46 26.98
CA PRO A 422 -9.88 9.89 27.73
C PRO A 422 -10.66 8.82 26.96
N TYR A 423 -10.46 8.74 25.64
CA TYR A 423 -11.18 7.82 24.75
C TYR A 423 -10.46 6.47 24.59
N TYR A 424 -9.40 6.22 25.34
CA TYR A 424 -8.55 5.06 25.15
C TYR A 424 -8.55 4.13 26.38
N GLU A 425 -9.58 3.29 26.46
CA GLU A 425 -9.60 2.06 27.27
C GLU A 425 -9.46 0.87 26.30
N PHE A 426 -8.24 0.53 25.91
CA PHE A 426 -7.98 -0.71 25.17
C PHE A 426 -7.11 -1.62 26.01
N ASP A 427 -7.46 -2.91 26.00
CA ASP A 427 -6.80 -3.98 26.71
C ASP A 427 -5.36 -4.12 26.18
N ASP A 428 -4.35 -3.94 27.03
CA ASP A 428 -2.93 -4.06 26.67
C ASP A 428 -2.54 -5.52 26.34
N SER A 429 -3.51 -6.45 26.32
CA SER A 429 -3.34 -7.88 26.04
C SER A 429 -2.92 -8.21 24.59
N ASP A 430 -3.03 -7.26 23.65
CA ASP A 430 -2.65 -7.44 22.25
C ASP A 430 -1.16 -7.17 21.95
N CYS A 431 -0.38 -6.70 22.92
CA CYS A 431 1.08 -6.69 22.77
C CYS A 431 1.61 -8.09 23.15
N PRO A 432 2.26 -8.82 22.22
CA PRO A 432 2.96 -10.05 22.60
C PRO A 432 4.02 -9.71 23.68
N PRO A 433 4.17 -10.56 24.70
CA PRO A 433 5.02 -10.31 25.87
C PRO A 433 6.51 -10.16 25.54
#